data_AF-A0A7Y5N9K6-F1
#
_entry.id   AF-A0A7Y5N9K6-F1
#
_cell.length_a   1.000
_cell.length_b   1.000
_cell.length_c   1.000
_cell.angle_alpha   90.00
_cell.angle_beta   90.00
_cell.angle_gamma   90.00
#
_symmetry.space_group_name_H-M   'P 1'
#
loop_
_entity.id
_entity.type
_entity.pdbx_description
1 polymer ?
#
loop_
_entity_poly.entity_id
_entity_poly.type
_entity_poly.pdbx_seq_one_letter_code
_entity_poly.pdbx_strand_id
1 'polypeptide(L)'
;MSGGSSTDRSALERDGFEPQPFLSTHRAHAACSRELGRLMDEVIDRVGALAPGGIAEKPVVRQSPERCIVQLGPVALTLVWLRGGMESVAAGELLVIVWKGIVARPNSFQPERSGASGGMHAAKSLWEQVLRPTAATEAEWSWHVVKGEAQGAGCTSIELAARCVEQLREAYAAAV
;
A
#
# COMPACT_ATOMS: atom_id res chain seq x y z
N MET A 1 42.56 11.07 -35.27
CA MET A 1 42.72 10.56 -33.89
C MET A 1 41.88 11.49 -33.01
N SER A 2 40.56 11.27 -32.94
CA SER A 2 39.88 10.28 -32.09
C SER A 2 40.25 10.47 -30.62
N GLY A 3 39.27 10.95 -29.85
CA GLY A 3 39.40 11.15 -28.40
C GLY A 3 38.12 11.76 -27.85
N GLY A 4 36.98 11.12 -28.10
CA GLY A 4 35.76 11.42 -27.36
C GLY A 4 35.97 11.09 -25.89
N SER A 5 35.63 12.03 -25.01
CA SER A 5 35.30 11.72 -23.62
C SER A 5 33.96 12.34 -23.30
N SER A 6 32.95 11.73 -23.92
CA SER A 6 31.58 11.71 -23.41
C SER A 6 31.60 10.83 -22.17
N THR A 7 32.03 11.38 -21.03
CA THR A 7 31.81 10.74 -19.73
C THR A 7 30.48 11.24 -19.20
N ASP A 8 29.45 10.57 -19.69
CA ASP A 8 28.21 10.21 -19.01
C ASP A 8 28.04 10.79 -17.60
N ARG A 9 27.31 11.90 -17.50
CA ARG A 9 26.82 12.49 -16.24
C ARG A 9 25.41 12.00 -15.88
N SER A 10 24.97 10.88 -16.43
CA SER A 10 23.55 10.48 -16.44
C SER A 10 23.20 9.35 -15.46
N ALA A 11 23.99 9.16 -14.38
CA ALA A 11 23.81 8.00 -13.48
C ALA A 11 23.63 8.34 -11.99
N LEU A 12 23.35 9.59 -11.61
CA LEU A 12 23.13 9.97 -10.21
C LEU A 12 21.92 10.90 -10.01
N GLU A 13 20.87 10.76 -10.82
CA GLU A 13 19.51 11.07 -10.33
C GLU A 13 19.01 9.87 -9.53
N ARG A 14 19.72 9.56 -8.43
CA ARG A 14 19.19 8.68 -7.40
C ARG A 14 18.19 9.51 -6.62
N ASP A 15 16.95 9.48 -7.11
CA ASP A 15 15.69 9.75 -6.44
C ASP A 15 15.86 10.46 -5.09
N GLY A 16 15.63 11.79 -5.08
CA GLY A 16 16.02 12.77 -4.06
C GLY A 16 15.35 12.65 -2.69
N PHE A 17 15.32 11.43 -2.15
CA PHE A 17 14.83 11.13 -0.82
C PHE A 17 15.98 11.22 0.18
N GLU A 18 16.21 12.41 0.71
CA GLU A 18 17.24 12.63 1.70
C GLU A 18 16.93 11.83 2.98
N PRO A 19 17.86 11.01 3.51
CA PRO A 19 17.61 10.22 4.71
C PRO A 19 17.34 11.13 5.91
N GLN A 20 16.09 11.12 6.39
CA GLN A 20 15.71 11.97 7.51
C GLN A 20 16.17 11.32 8.83
N PRO A 21 17.00 12.00 9.66
CA PRO A 21 17.61 11.39 10.84
C PRO A 21 16.61 10.75 11.80
N PHE A 22 15.42 11.37 11.95
CA PHE A 22 14.36 10.87 12.80
C PHE A 22 13.92 9.44 12.45
N LEU A 23 13.85 9.08 11.17
CA LEU A 23 13.41 7.76 10.70
C LEU A 23 14.35 6.61 11.08
N SER A 24 15.56 6.92 11.56
CA SER A 24 16.49 5.93 12.10
C SER A 24 16.29 5.66 13.60
N THR A 25 15.38 6.37 14.26
CA THR A 25 15.21 6.29 15.71
C THR A 25 14.12 5.29 16.12
N HIS A 26 14.23 4.74 17.33
CA HIS A 26 13.16 3.91 17.93
C HIS A 26 11.81 4.65 18.01
N ARG A 27 11.82 5.98 18.19
CA ARG A 27 10.60 6.79 18.19
C ARG A 27 9.90 6.74 16.83
N ALA A 28 10.64 6.74 15.73
CA ALA A 28 10.06 6.60 14.41
C ALA A 28 9.40 5.24 14.20
N HIS A 29 9.89 4.14 14.79
CA HIS A 29 9.20 2.85 14.72
C HIS A 29 7.81 2.92 15.35
N ALA A 30 7.72 3.49 16.55
CA ALA A 30 6.46 3.65 17.23
C ALA A 30 5.50 4.59 16.45
N ALA A 31 6.02 5.66 15.86
CA ALA A 31 5.25 6.55 14.99
C ALA A 31 4.75 5.81 13.73
N CYS A 32 5.62 5.04 13.07
CA CYS A 32 5.28 4.23 11.90
C CYS A 32 4.15 3.25 12.21
N SER A 33 4.24 2.50 13.31
CA SER A 33 3.18 1.57 13.72
C SER A 33 1.85 2.28 13.98
N ARG A 34 1.86 3.48 14.58
CA ARG A 34 0.64 4.28 14.79
C ARG A 34 0.04 4.77 13.48
N GLU A 35 0.87 5.26 12.56
CA GLU A 35 0.41 5.77 11.27
C GLU A 35 -0.08 4.65 10.36
N LEU A 36 0.55 3.47 10.39
CA LEU A 36 0.04 2.26 9.74
C LEU A 36 -1.32 1.84 10.30
N GLY A 37 -1.46 1.81 11.64
CA GLY A 37 -2.75 1.54 12.28
C GLY A 37 -3.83 2.53 11.86
N ARG A 38 -3.54 3.84 11.95
CA ARG A 38 -4.45 4.91 11.53
C ARG A 38 -4.86 4.77 10.07
N LEU A 39 -3.92 4.48 9.18
CA LEU A 39 -4.20 4.27 7.75
C LEU A 39 -5.13 3.06 7.54
N MET A 40 -4.83 1.93 8.19
CA MET A 40 -5.64 0.71 8.05
C MET A 40 -7.07 0.90 8.58
N ASP A 41 -7.21 1.51 9.75
CA ASP A 41 -8.51 1.78 10.37
C ASP A 41 -9.34 2.74 9.52
N GLU A 42 -8.72 3.83 9.03
CA GLU A 42 -9.39 4.79 8.14
C GLU A 42 -9.84 4.15 6.82
N VAL A 43 -9.05 3.23 6.24
CA VAL A 43 -9.45 2.45 5.06
C VAL A 43 -10.65 1.56 5.38
N ILE A 44 -10.62 0.84 6.50
CA ILE A 44 -11.71 -0.06 6.90
C ILE A 44 -13.01 0.71 7.10
N ASP A 45 -12.96 1.83 7.81
CA ASP A 45 -14.12 2.67 8.09
C ASP A 45 -14.71 3.25 6.80
N ARG A 46 -13.86 3.79 5.92
CA ARG A 46 -14.29 4.33 4.62
C ARG A 46 -14.90 3.27 3.71
N VAL A 47 -14.31 2.07 3.64
CA VAL A 47 -14.89 0.98 2.83
C VAL A 47 -16.22 0.51 3.44
N GLY A 48 -16.32 0.43 4.77
CA GLY A 48 -17.59 0.15 5.45
C GLY A 48 -18.68 1.16 5.12
N ALA A 49 -18.31 2.43 4.94
CA ALA A 49 -19.19 3.51 4.54
C ALA A 49 -19.54 3.53 3.04
N LEU A 50 -19.01 2.62 2.20
CA LEU A 50 -19.43 2.49 0.79
C LEU A 50 -20.77 1.74 0.63
N ALA A 51 -21.19 0.97 1.62
CA ALA A 51 -22.42 0.16 1.57
C ALA A 51 -23.71 0.98 1.32
N PRO A 52 -23.88 2.20 1.88
CA PRO A 52 -25.00 3.09 1.55
C PRO A 52 -24.93 3.68 0.11
N GLY A 53 -23.79 3.59 -0.57
CA GLY A 53 -23.49 4.25 -1.85
C GLY A 53 -23.70 3.38 -3.10
N GLY A 54 -24.37 2.23 -2.99
CA GLY A 54 -24.65 1.34 -4.13
C GLY A 54 -23.78 0.08 -4.21
N ILE A 55 -22.90 -0.15 -3.25
CA ILE A 55 -22.17 -1.41 -3.11
C ILE A 55 -22.94 -2.33 -2.16
N ALA A 56 -23.65 -3.32 -2.70
CA ALA A 56 -24.47 -4.24 -1.92
C ALA A 56 -23.63 -5.24 -1.09
N GLU A 57 -22.37 -5.45 -1.46
CA GLU A 57 -21.50 -6.45 -0.83
C GLU A 57 -20.81 -5.91 0.42
N LYS A 58 -20.96 -6.64 1.54
CA LYS A 58 -20.24 -6.33 2.77
C LYS A 58 -18.75 -6.67 2.60
N PRO A 59 -17.83 -5.75 2.91
CA PRO A 59 -16.39 -6.02 2.82
C PRO A 59 -15.97 -7.12 3.81
N VAL A 60 -15.04 -7.98 3.38
CA VAL A 60 -14.34 -8.92 4.25
C VAL A 60 -12.94 -8.39 4.54
N VAL A 61 -12.65 -8.16 5.81
CA VAL A 61 -11.39 -7.57 6.27
C VAL A 61 -10.52 -8.63 6.94
N ARG A 62 -9.23 -8.67 6.60
CA ARG A 62 -8.19 -9.40 7.32
C ARG A 62 -7.06 -8.45 7.67
N GLN A 63 -6.83 -8.26 8.97
CA GLN A 63 -5.83 -7.30 9.47
C GLN A 63 -4.80 -8.01 10.34
N SER A 64 -3.58 -7.50 10.27
CA SER A 64 -2.44 -7.78 11.14
C SER A 64 -1.64 -6.49 11.28
N PRO A 65 -0.70 -6.37 12.23
CA PRO A 65 -0.02 -5.10 12.49
C PRO A 65 0.64 -4.44 11.27
N GLU A 66 1.08 -5.24 10.29
CA GLU A 66 1.80 -4.75 9.11
C GLU A 66 1.05 -4.95 7.80
N ARG A 67 -0.18 -5.48 7.86
CA ARG A 67 -0.94 -5.81 6.65
C ARG A 67 -2.43 -5.74 6.88
N CYS A 68 -3.12 -5.08 5.97
CA CYS A 68 -4.57 -5.07 5.87
C CYS A 68 -5.00 -5.53 4.47
N ILE A 69 -5.93 -6.48 4.40
CA ILE A 69 -6.57 -6.91 3.15
C ILE A 69 -8.06 -6.67 3.31
N VAL A 70 -8.65 -5.95 2.35
CA VAL A 70 -10.08 -5.70 2.25
C VAL A 70 -10.59 -6.30 0.94
N GLN A 71 -11.42 -7.34 1.03
CA GLN A 71 -12.11 -7.93 -0.11
C GLN A 71 -13.48 -7.30 -0.25
N LEU A 72 -13.81 -6.78 -1.44
CA LEU A 72 -15.08 -6.18 -1.79
C LEU A 72 -15.57 -6.80 -3.10
N GLY A 73 -16.41 -7.84 -3.00
CA GLY A 73 -16.85 -8.64 -4.14
C GLY A 73 -15.72 -9.11 -5.04
N PRO A 74 -15.72 -8.75 -6.35
CA PRO A 74 -14.73 -9.23 -7.30
C PRO A 74 -13.40 -8.47 -7.23
N VAL A 75 -13.21 -7.53 -6.29
CA VAL A 75 -11.99 -6.76 -6.13
C VAL A 75 -11.47 -6.78 -4.70
N ALA A 76 -10.18 -6.49 -4.54
CA ALA A 76 -9.57 -6.41 -3.21
C ALA A 76 -8.54 -5.30 -3.13
N LEU A 77 -8.33 -4.77 -1.93
CA LEU A 77 -7.27 -3.84 -1.58
C LEU A 77 -6.33 -4.54 -0.60
N THR A 78 -5.03 -4.44 -0.84
CA THR A 78 -3.97 -4.89 0.08
C THR A 78 -3.09 -3.72 0.44
N LEU A 79 -2.90 -3.47 1.73
CA LEU A 79 -1.87 -2.60 2.29
C LEU A 79 -0.88 -3.50 3.02
N VAL A 80 0.41 -3.39 2.73
CA VAL A 80 1.45 -4.15 3.45
C VAL A 80 2.69 -3.30 3.66
N TRP A 81 3.17 -3.28 4.90
CA TRP A 81 4.46 -2.71 5.26
C TRP A 81 5.55 -3.76 5.02
N LEU A 82 6.52 -3.40 4.19
CA LEU A 82 7.70 -4.19 3.86
C LEU A 82 8.86 -3.63 4.65
N ARG A 83 9.35 -4.39 5.63
CA ARG A 83 10.55 -4.01 6.39
C ARG A 83 11.79 -4.10 5.50
N GLY A 84 12.61 -3.06 5.51
CA GLY A 84 13.94 -3.09 4.94
C GLY A 84 14.94 -3.85 5.82
N GLY A 85 16.08 -4.23 5.25
CA GLY A 85 17.08 -5.09 5.91
C GLY A 85 17.83 -4.48 7.11
N MET A 86 17.65 -3.20 7.43
CA MET A 86 18.39 -2.50 8.49
C MET A 86 17.57 -2.18 9.75
N GLU A 87 16.40 -2.83 9.95
CA GLU A 87 15.48 -2.52 11.06
C GLU A 87 15.22 -1.02 11.26
N SER A 88 15.30 -0.21 10.19
CA SER A 88 15.00 1.21 10.24
C SER A 88 13.73 1.50 9.45
N VAL A 89 12.96 2.48 9.91
CA VAL A 89 11.76 2.93 9.21
C VAL A 89 12.10 3.52 7.84
N ALA A 90 13.25 4.19 7.74
CA ALA A 90 13.75 4.78 6.49
C ALA A 90 13.95 3.76 5.36
N ALA A 91 14.27 2.52 5.70
CA ALA A 91 14.47 1.44 4.73
C ALA A 91 13.19 0.66 4.41
N GLY A 92 12.09 0.93 5.12
CA GLY A 92 10.83 0.26 4.90
C GLY A 92 9.97 0.94 3.84
N GLU A 93 9.07 0.17 3.25
CA GLU A 93 8.18 0.61 2.20
C GLU A 93 6.74 0.16 2.47
N LEU A 94 5.78 1.02 2.22
CA LEU A 94 4.37 0.68 2.20
C LEU A 94 3.98 0.31 0.76
N LEU A 95 3.57 -0.93 0.54
CA LEU A 95 3.03 -1.39 -0.72
C LEU A 95 1.50 -1.42 -0.64
N VAL A 96 0.85 -0.77 -1.59
CA VAL A 96 -0.60 -0.74 -1.76
C VAL A 96 -0.96 -1.32 -3.12
N ILE A 97 -1.87 -2.29 -3.15
CA ILE A 97 -2.31 -2.94 -4.38
C ILE A 97 -3.83 -3.06 -4.41
N VAL A 98 -4.44 -2.69 -5.54
CA VAL A 98 -5.82 -3.04 -5.88
C VAL A 98 -5.82 -4.19 -6.87
N TRP A 99 -6.65 -5.20 -6.59
CA TRP A 99 -6.72 -6.44 -7.33
C TRP A 99 -8.09 -6.62 -7.98
N LYS A 100 -8.12 -7.29 -9.14
CA LYS A 100 -9.29 -7.98 -9.68
C LYS A 100 -9.19 -9.47 -9.35
N GLY A 101 -10.17 -10.00 -8.65
CA GLY A 101 -10.25 -11.38 -8.20
C GLY A 101 -10.31 -11.50 -6.68
N ILE A 102 -10.32 -12.76 -6.21
CA ILE A 102 -10.40 -13.08 -4.79
C ILE A 102 -8.99 -13.20 -4.21
N VAL A 103 -8.65 -12.32 -3.26
CA VAL A 103 -7.37 -12.32 -2.52
C VAL A 103 -7.57 -12.85 -1.11
N ALA A 104 -8.63 -12.41 -0.43
CA ALA A 104 -9.03 -12.95 0.87
C ALA A 104 -10.37 -13.68 0.71
N ARG A 105 -10.36 -15.01 0.87
CA ARG A 105 -11.61 -15.77 0.90
C ARG A 105 -12.37 -15.45 2.20
N PRO A 106 -13.68 -15.18 2.15
CA PRO A 106 -14.54 -15.27 3.34
C PRO A 106 -14.38 -16.68 3.93
N ASN A 107 -14.24 -16.78 5.26
CA ASN A 107 -13.92 -18.03 5.97
C ASN A 107 -14.61 -19.29 5.40
N SER A 108 -13.89 -20.07 4.60
CA SER A 108 -14.03 -21.52 4.59
C SER A 108 -12.95 -22.04 5.53
N PHE A 109 -13.33 -22.54 6.70
CA PHE A 109 -12.47 -23.42 7.49
C PHE A 109 -12.11 -24.60 6.58
N GLN A 110 -10.95 -24.53 5.93
CA GLN A 110 -10.41 -25.66 5.21
C GLN A 110 -9.08 -25.98 5.89
N PRO A 111 -8.97 -27.14 6.57
CA PRO A 111 -7.70 -27.56 7.12
C PRO A 111 -6.68 -27.68 5.97
N GLU A 112 -5.44 -27.31 6.27
CA GLU A 112 -4.31 -27.29 5.35
C GLU A 112 -4.06 -28.68 4.73
N ARG A 113 -4.76 -28.99 3.64
CA ARG A 113 -4.44 -29.92 2.54
C ARG A 113 -5.75 -30.37 1.90
N SER A 114 -6.00 -29.87 0.70
CA SER A 114 -6.57 -30.66 -0.39
C SER A 114 -6.26 -29.93 -1.68
N GLY A 115 -5.44 -30.55 -2.52
CA GLY A 115 -5.19 -30.09 -3.87
C GLY A 115 -6.48 -30.10 -4.70
N ALA A 116 -6.45 -29.29 -5.76
CA ALA A 116 -7.44 -29.14 -6.82
C ALA A 116 -8.68 -28.28 -6.50
N SER A 117 -8.61 -27.03 -6.95
CA SER A 117 -9.68 -26.40 -7.72
C SER A 117 -8.96 -25.64 -8.84
N GLY A 118 -8.90 -26.17 -10.06
CA GLY A 118 -9.94 -25.91 -11.05
C GLY A 118 -9.80 -24.46 -11.53
N GLY A 119 -9.18 -24.26 -12.70
CA GLY A 119 -8.70 -22.98 -13.24
C GLY A 119 -9.46 -21.73 -12.78
N MET A 120 -9.02 -21.14 -11.68
CA MET A 120 -9.48 -19.84 -11.20
C MET A 120 -8.44 -18.82 -11.63
N HIS A 121 -8.86 -17.82 -12.41
CA HIS A 121 -7.98 -16.73 -12.80
C HIS A 121 -7.29 -16.17 -11.55
N ALA A 122 -5.96 -16.24 -11.53
CA ALA A 122 -5.16 -15.64 -10.47
C ALA A 122 -5.55 -14.17 -10.34
N ALA A 123 -5.63 -13.67 -9.09
CA ALA A 123 -5.94 -12.27 -8.85
C ALA A 123 -4.96 -11.40 -9.67
N LYS A 124 -5.51 -10.49 -10.47
CA LYS A 124 -4.74 -9.61 -11.33
C LYS A 124 -4.60 -8.26 -10.65
N SER A 125 -3.38 -7.78 -10.50
CA SER A 125 -3.12 -6.41 -10.05
C SER A 125 -3.69 -5.41 -11.07
N LEU A 126 -4.53 -4.50 -10.60
CA LEU A 126 -5.11 -3.41 -11.38
C LEU A 126 -4.36 -2.09 -11.17
N TRP A 127 -3.85 -1.89 -9.95
CA TRP A 127 -3.18 -0.67 -9.56
C TRP A 127 -2.22 -0.96 -8.41
N GLU A 128 -1.03 -0.35 -8.45
CA GLU A 128 0.01 -0.51 -7.44
C GLU A 128 0.67 0.83 -7.11
N GLN A 129 0.92 1.04 -5.82
CA GLN A 129 1.77 2.12 -5.31
C GLN A 129 2.75 1.60 -4.27
N VAL A 130 3.99 2.09 -4.35
CA VAL A 130 5.01 1.94 -3.31
C VAL A 130 5.28 3.31 -2.72
N LEU A 131 5.17 3.40 -1.40
CA LEU A 131 5.38 4.63 -0.65
C LEU A 131 6.49 4.47 0.39
N ARG A 132 7.21 5.55 0.64
CA ARG A 132 8.16 5.65 1.75
C ARG A 132 7.70 6.71 2.75
N PRO A 133 7.95 6.52 4.05
CA PRO A 133 7.63 7.52 5.04
C PRO A 133 8.70 8.62 5.07
N THR A 134 8.28 9.88 5.11
CA THR A 134 9.09 11.02 5.55
C THR A 134 8.56 11.52 6.89
N ALA A 135 9.46 11.90 7.78
CA ALA A 135 9.16 12.58 9.02
C ALA A 135 10.45 13.20 9.57
N ALA A 136 10.49 14.53 9.74
CA ALA A 136 11.54 15.18 10.54
C ALA A 136 11.24 15.04 12.05
N THR A 137 9.95 14.95 12.39
CA THR A 137 9.42 14.70 13.72
C THR A 137 8.19 13.78 13.62
N GLU A 138 7.71 13.27 14.75
CA GLU A 138 6.48 12.47 14.77
C GLU A 138 5.25 13.24 14.23
N ALA A 139 5.19 14.55 14.42
CA ALA A 139 4.07 15.38 13.99
C ALA A 139 4.08 15.69 12.50
N GLU A 140 5.23 15.54 11.84
CA GLU A 140 5.46 15.87 10.43
C GLU A 140 5.46 14.62 9.53
N TRP A 141 4.80 13.56 9.97
CA TRP A 141 4.74 12.31 9.23
C TRP A 141 3.97 12.46 7.91
N SER A 142 4.56 11.97 6.82
CA SER A 142 3.87 11.87 5.54
C SER A 142 4.36 10.68 4.70
N TRP A 143 3.53 10.26 3.76
CA TRP A 143 3.81 9.19 2.80
C TRP A 143 4.12 9.77 1.44
N HIS A 144 5.26 9.38 0.87
CA HIS A 144 5.68 9.80 -0.46
C HIS A 144 5.64 8.62 -1.42
N VAL A 145 4.98 8.79 -2.56
CA VAL A 145 4.98 7.80 -3.64
C VAL A 145 6.35 7.79 -4.29
N VAL A 146 7.06 6.66 -4.19
CA VAL A 146 8.35 6.43 -4.86
C VAL A 146 8.19 5.59 -6.13
N LYS A 147 7.08 4.84 -6.24
CA LYS A 147 6.73 4.10 -7.46
C LYS A 147 5.22 4.03 -7.60
N GLY A 148 4.73 4.27 -8.82
CA GLY A 148 3.31 4.29 -9.15
C GLY A 148 2.88 5.62 -9.77
N GLU A 149 1.58 5.77 -9.99
CA GLU A 149 0.97 7.00 -10.48
C GLU A 149 0.92 8.06 -9.37
N ALA A 150 1.04 9.35 -9.71
CA ALA A 150 1.10 10.48 -8.77
C ALA A 150 2.38 10.56 -7.90
N GLN A 151 3.55 10.44 -8.53
CA GLN A 151 4.81 10.90 -7.92
C GLN A 151 4.71 12.40 -7.62
N GLY A 152 5.02 12.82 -6.39
CA GLY A 152 4.81 14.21 -5.98
C GLY A 152 4.89 14.44 -4.47
N ALA A 153 4.15 15.46 -4.00
CA ALA A 153 4.13 15.88 -2.61
C ALA A 153 3.68 14.76 -1.66
N GLY A 154 4.24 14.77 -0.45
CA GLY A 154 3.84 13.85 0.62
C GLY A 154 2.37 14.00 0.97
N CYS A 155 1.76 12.90 1.43
CA CYS A 155 0.37 12.89 1.86
C CYS A 155 0.22 12.28 3.26
N THR A 156 -0.80 12.70 3.99
CA THR A 156 -1.14 12.15 5.29
C THR A 156 -1.73 10.74 5.16
N SER A 157 -1.77 9.99 6.26
CA SER A 157 -2.44 8.68 6.32
C SER A 157 -3.92 8.74 5.93
N ILE A 158 -4.60 9.86 6.22
CA ILE A 158 -6.02 10.08 5.88
C ILE A 158 -6.19 10.31 4.37
N GLU A 159 -5.36 11.15 3.76
CA GLU A 159 -5.39 11.41 2.32
C GLU A 159 -5.03 10.15 1.52
N LEU A 160 -4.05 9.37 2.01
CA LEU A 160 -3.70 8.08 1.43
C LEU A 160 -4.87 7.10 1.51
N ALA A 161 -5.52 6.97 2.68
CA ALA A 161 -6.70 6.11 2.83
C ALA A 161 -7.80 6.49 1.84
N ALA A 162 -8.12 7.78 1.71
CA ALA A 162 -9.12 8.26 0.76
C ALA A 162 -8.80 7.83 -0.68
N ARG A 163 -7.53 7.96 -1.10
CA ARG A 163 -7.06 7.53 -2.42
C ARG A 163 -7.18 6.02 -2.62
N CYS A 164 -6.78 5.23 -1.62
CA CYS A 164 -6.87 3.77 -1.68
C CYS A 164 -8.32 3.30 -1.84
N VAL A 165 -9.24 3.91 -1.10
CA VAL A 165 -10.67 3.56 -1.18
C VAL A 165 -11.29 4.00 -2.50
N GLU A 166 -10.89 5.15 -3.03
CA GLU A 166 -11.35 5.60 -4.35
C GLU A 166 -10.91 4.64 -5.45
N GLN A 167 -9.64 4.21 -5.46
CA GLN A 167 -9.14 3.22 -6.41
C GLN A 167 -9.86 1.87 -6.29
N LEU A 168 -10.15 1.42 -5.06
CA LEU A 168 -10.95 0.21 -4.84
C LEU A 168 -12.38 0.37 -5.37
N ARG A 169 -13.01 1.53 -5.17
CA ARG A 169 -14.36 1.85 -5.63
C ARG A 169 -14.46 1.87 -7.15
N GLU A 170 -13.49 2.51 -7.82
CA GLU A 170 -13.39 2.54 -9.28
C GLU A 170 -13.21 1.12 -9.85
N ALA A 171 -12.33 0.32 -9.23
CA ALA A 171 -12.13 -1.07 -9.62
C ALA A 171 -13.41 -1.91 -9.46
N TYR A 172 -14.15 -1.72 -8.36
CA TYR A 172 -15.43 -2.40 -8.13
C TYR A 172 -16.45 -2.01 -9.20
N ALA A 173 -16.61 -0.71 -9.48
CA ALA A 173 -17.54 -0.22 -10.49
C ALA A 173 -17.24 -0.71 -11.90
N ALA A 174 -15.96 -0.95 -12.24
CA ALA A 174 -15.56 -1.53 -13.52
C ALA A 174 -15.71 -3.06 -13.60
N ALA A 175 -15.97 -3.72 -12.47
CA ALA A 175 -16.04 -5.19 -12.36
C ALA A 175 -17.47 -5.73 -12.21
N VAL A 176 -18.45 -4.87 -11.92
CA VAL A 176 -19.89 -5.16 -11.81
C VAL A 176 -20.62 -4.66 -13.05
#